data_AF-A0A5B9M8C1-F1
#
_entry.id   AF-A0A5B9M8C1-F1
#
_cell.length_a   1.000
_cell.length_b   1.000
_cell.length_c   1.000
_cell.angle_alpha   90.00
_cell.angle_beta   90.00
_cell.angle_gamma   90.00
#
_symmetry.space_group_name_H-M   'P 1'
#
loop_
_entity.id
_entity.type
_entity.pdbx_description
1 polymer ?
#
loop_
_entity_poly.entity_id
_entity_poly.type
_entity_poly.pdbx_seq_one_letter_code
_entity_poly.pdbx_strand_id
1 'polypeptide(L)'
;MRVFCAMVWVAVSCVAWGQESTEQQARRAIELAKAEAEALELFIDTQELKCEPEPLLRWTNPVSGQIYGDVYIWTLDGRPEAIASIYKWFSPHTHMATELQSLSESPLTMTRYGSRAWSTGKGLEMKLLTDAPEPGDRAFQRSRQMHAIAEEFVAKAEDRSDPTSTWNLRRLPKPIFRYQSEKRGIVDGAMFAFCQGNTNNPEVLLLLEAREMGGQLRWYFGLGRQNSLRFTVHRKQELIWDVPKLAPPWPAVTDPSKPYLVIKSQTGN
;
A
#
# COMPACT_ATOMS: atom_id res chain seq x y z
N MET A 1 76.11 27.77 16.95
CA MET A 1 75.03 27.90 15.94
C MET A 1 74.33 26.55 15.84
N ARG A 2 73.19 26.35 16.50
CA ARG A 2 72.39 25.12 16.43
C ARG A 2 71.14 25.44 15.61
N VAL A 3 71.03 24.85 14.42
CA VAL A 3 69.87 25.00 13.54
C VAL A 3 68.81 24.00 14.00
N PHE A 4 67.66 24.52 14.47
CA PHE A 4 66.47 23.73 14.77
C PHE A 4 65.69 23.53 13.47
N CYS A 5 65.54 22.29 13.02
CA CYS A 5 64.69 21.93 11.90
C CYS A 5 63.26 21.70 12.43
N ALA A 6 62.36 22.65 12.17
CA ALA A 6 60.95 22.52 12.52
C ALA A 6 60.22 21.72 11.43
N MET A 7 59.85 20.48 11.76
CA MET A 7 59.04 19.63 10.89
C MET A 7 57.56 20.01 11.10
N VAL A 8 56.96 20.69 10.12
CA VAL A 8 55.53 21.01 10.12
C VAL A 8 54.76 19.75 9.75
N TRP A 9 54.00 19.21 10.68
CA TRP A 9 53.02 18.15 10.43
C TRP A 9 51.74 18.78 9.89
N VAL A 10 51.46 18.57 8.60
CA VAL A 10 50.14 18.86 8.01
C VAL A 10 49.23 17.69 8.36
N ALA A 11 48.31 17.89 9.30
CA ALA A 11 47.25 16.94 9.58
C ALA A 11 46.22 16.98 8.44
N VAL A 12 46.30 16.03 7.51
CA VAL A 12 45.23 15.78 6.54
C VAL A 12 44.06 15.15 7.30
N SER A 13 43.02 15.94 7.56
CA SER A 13 41.75 15.44 8.09
C SER A 13 41.03 14.75 6.93
N CYS A 14 41.16 13.43 6.82
CA CYS A 14 40.28 12.64 5.98
C CYS A 14 38.86 12.77 6.55
N VAL A 15 38.01 13.55 5.87
CA VAL A 15 36.57 13.47 6.08
C VAL A 15 36.16 12.10 5.57
N ALA A 16 35.99 11.13 6.47
CA ALA A 16 35.39 9.85 6.13
C ALA A 16 33.95 10.13 5.71
N TRP A 17 33.63 9.89 4.45
CA TRP A 17 32.25 9.87 3.96
C TRP A 17 31.56 8.67 4.61
N GLY A 18 31.01 8.88 5.81
CA GLY A 18 30.33 7.84 6.56
C GLY A 18 29.10 7.38 5.78
N GLN A 19 29.01 6.08 5.49
CA GLN A 19 27.76 5.50 5.01
C GLN A 19 26.67 5.75 6.05
N GLU A 20 25.52 6.26 5.59
CA GLU A 20 24.35 6.48 6.42
C GLU A 20 23.95 5.16 7.12
N SER A 21 23.70 5.21 8.43
CA SER A 21 23.30 4.02 9.17
C SER A 21 21.90 3.56 8.75
N THR A 22 21.58 2.29 8.97
CA THR A 22 20.23 1.75 8.69
C THR A 22 19.12 2.50 9.43
N GLU A 23 19.41 3.03 10.61
CA GLU A 23 18.47 3.84 11.39
C GLU A 23 18.26 5.22 10.76
N GLN A 24 19.32 5.86 10.28
CA GLN A 24 19.24 7.14 9.58
C GLN A 24 18.47 6.99 8.26
N GLN A 25 18.77 5.95 7.47
CA GLN A 25 18.02 5.61 6.25
C GLN A 25 16.53 5.39 6.51
N ALA A 26 16.19 4.65 7.58
CA ALA A 26 14.81 4.42 7.96
C ALA A 26 14.10 5.74 8.31
N ARG A 27 14.72 6.61 9.12
CA ARG A 27 14.18 7.94 9.46
C ARG A 27 13.97 8.81 8.23
N ARG A 28 14.95 8.86 7.33
CA ARG A 28 14.87 9.60 6.08
C ARG A 28 13.75 9.10 5.18
N ALA A 29 13.57 7.77 5.08
CA ALA A 29 12.47 7.19 4.30
C ALA A 29 11.10 7.60 4.84
N ILE A 30 10.95 7.65 6.17
CA ILE A 30 9.70 8.08 6.84
C ILE A 30 9.39 9.53 6.52
N GLU A 31 10.38 10.42 6.67
CA GLU A 31 10.21 11.84 6.38
C GLU A 31 9.82 12.08 4.92
N LEU A 32 10.51 11.40 3.99
CA LEU A 32 10.18 11.46 2.57
C LEU A 32 8.78 10.92 2.27
N ALA A 33 8.41 9.77 2.85
CA ALA A 33 7.10 9.18 2.62
C ALA A 33 5.97 10.07 3.14
N LYS A 34 6.15 10.70 4.30
CA LYS A 34 5.20 11.65 4.86
C LYS A 34 5.04 12.89 3.97
N ALA A 35 6.16 13.52 3.58
CA ALA A 35 6.13 14.69 2.70
C ALA A 35 5.47 14.39 1.35
N GLU A 36 5.72 13.20 0.79
CA GLU A 36 5.07 12.76 -0.43
C GLU A 36 3.57 12.54 -0.22
N ALA A 37 3.14 11.87 0.86
CA ALA A 37 1.72 11.68 1.16
C ALA A 37 0.97 13.01 1.33
N GLU A 38 1.57 13.99 2.01
CA GLU A 38 1.03 15.35 2.17
C GLU A 38 0.91 16.10 0.84
N ALA A 39 1.72 15.76 -0.16
CA ALA A 39 1.68 16.37 -1.49
C ALA A 39 0.65 15.75 -2.44
N LEU A 40 0.00 14.65 -2.06
CA LEU A 40 -1.04 13.99 -2.84
C LEU A 40 -2.43 14.44 -2.40
N GLU A 41 -3.11 15.19 -3.26
CA GLU A 41 -4.51 15.57 -3.04
C GLU A 41 -5.36 14.73 -4.00
N LEU A 42 -6.30 13.95 -3.45
CA LEU A 42 -7.13 13.04 -4.23
C LEU A 42 -8.58 13.48 -4.16
N PHE A 43 -9.32 13.24 -5.24
CA PHE A 43 -10.70 13.68 -5.37
C PHE A 43 -11.58 12.60 -6.00
N ILE A 44 -12.80 12.46 -5.49
CA ILE A 44 -13.91 11.83 -6.22
C ILE A 44 -14.86 12.94 -6.63
N ASP A 45 -15.03 13.11 -7.94
CA ASP A 45 -15.66 14.27 -8.56
C ASP A 45 -15.02 15.59 -8.08
N THR A 46 -15.69 16.29 -7.15
CA THR A 46 -15.24 17.55 -6.54
C THR A 46 -14.94 17.43 -5.06
N GLN A 47 -15.16 16.25 -4.46
CA GLN A 47 -14.95 16.01 -3.04
C GLN A 47 -13.53 15.54 -2.81
N GLU A 48 -12.78 16.29 -2.02
CA GLU A 48 -11.43 15.93 -1.60
C GLU A 48 -11.47 14.76 -0.60
N LEU A 49 -10.58 13.79 -0.82
CA LEU A 49 -10.38 12.66 0.07
C LEU A 49 -9.47 13.07 1.23
N LYS A 50 -9.82 12.65 2.44
CA LYS A 50 -9.00 12.87 3.63
C LYS A 50 -7.89 11.82 3.72
N CYS A 51 -6.64 12.27 3.71
CA CYS A 51 -5.49 11.42 4.06
C CYS A 51 -5.45 11.16 5.57
N GLU A 52 -5.19 9.92 5.99
CA GLU A 52 -4.86 9.64 7.38
C GLU A 52 -3.44 10.16 7.70
N PRO A 53 -3.26 10.92 8.79
CA PRO A 53 -2.01 11.64 9.05
C PRO A 53 -0.83 10.71 9.42
N GLU A 54 -1.13 9.52 9.95
CA GLU A 54 -0.15 8.51 10.30
C GLU A 54 -0.26 7.31 9.36
N PRO A 55 0.86 6.67 8.98
CA PRO A 55 0.83 5.52 8.11
C PRO A 55 0.18 4.31 8.79
N LEU A 56 -0.61 3.56 8.05
CA LEU A 56 -1.24 2.32 8.51
C LEU A 56 -0.24 1.21 8.78
N LEU A 57 0.84 1.18 7.99
CA LEU A 57 1.92 0.21 8.10
C LEU A 57 3.25 0.89 7.82
N ARG A 58 4.27 0.39 8.52
CA ARG A 58 5.68 0.61 8.20
C ARG A 58 6.33 -0.73 7.90
N TRP A 59 7.11 -0.79 6.84
CA TRP A 59 7.71 -2.04 6.39
C TRP A 59 9.13 -1.85 5.86
N THR A 60 9.86 -2.96 5.88
CA THR A 60 11.14 -3.12 5.18
C THR A 60 11.07 -4.38 4.33
N ASN A 61 11.90 -4.45 3.29
CA ASN A 61 12.04 -5.65 2.48
C ASN A 61 13.51 -6.03 2.30
N PRO A 62 14.13 -6.66 3.31
CA PRO A 62 15.55 -7.02 3.28
C PRO A 62 15.87 -8.06 2.19
N VAL A 63 14.87 -8.77 1.65
CA VAL A 63 15.06 -9.70 0.52
C VAL A 63 15.35 -8.92 -0.76
N SER A 64 14.76 -7.73 -0.92
CA SER A 64 14.98 -6.85 -2.08
C SER A 64 16.09 -5.81 -1.88
N GLY A 65 16.53 -5.59 -0.64
CA GLY A 65 17.66 -4.72 -0.30
C GLY A 65 17.37 -3.76 0.85
N GLN A 66 18.05 -2.61 0.86
CA GLN A 66 17.83 -1.55 1.84
C GLN A 66 16.68 -0.67 1.36
N ILE A 67 15.46 -1.11 1.64
CA ILE A 67 14.21 -0.45 1.25
C ILE A 67 13.28 -0.33 2.45
N TYR A 68 12.72 0.86 2.60
CA TYR A 68 11.85 1.24 3.71
C TYR A 68 10.63 1.93 3.13
N GLY A 69 9.44 1.57 3.61
CA GLY A 69 8.20 2.16 3.13
C GLY A 69 7.13 2.30 4.19
N ASP A 70 6.27 3.27 3.94
CA ASP A 70 5.08 3.58 4.74
C ASP A 70 3.84 3.45 3.86
N VAL A 71 2.74 2.98 4.45
CA VAL A 71 1.46 2.81 3.75
C VAL A 71 0.47 3.86 4.22
N TYR A 72 0.01 4.70 3.31
CA TYR A 72 -0.97 5.76 3.58
C TYR A 72 -2.31 5.44 2.92
N ILE A 73 -3.39 6.00 3.48
CA ILE A 73 -4.75 5.79 3.00
C ILE A 73 -5.50 7.11 2.89
N TRP A 74 -6.35 7.21 1.88
CA TRP A 74 -7.25 8.35 1.65
C TRP A 74 -8.69 7.86 1.72
N THR A 75 -9.52 8.62 2.42
CA THR A 75 -10.89 8.25 2.74
C THR A 75 -11.90 9.31 2.33
N LEU A 76 -13.14 8.90 2.04
CA LEU A 76 -14.28 9.80 1.92
C LEU A 76 -15.42 9.28 2.78
N ASP A 77 -15.91 10.15 3.68
CA ASP A 77 -16.88 9.78 4.72
C ASP A 77 -16.44 8.54 5.53
N GLY A 78 -15.13 8.43 5.82
CA GLY A 78 -14.53 7.32 6.57
C GLY A 78 -14.26 6.05 5.74
N ARG A 79 -14.84 5.90 4.55
CA ARG A 79 -14.58 4.74 3.68
C ARG A 79 -13.23 4.91 2.97
N PRO A 80 -12.37 3.88 2.91
CA PRO A 80 -11.13 3.93 2.13
C PRO A 80 -11.39 3.96 0.62
N GLU A 81 -10.79 4.93 -0.07
CA GLU A 81 -11.00 5.19 -1.50
C GLU A 81 -9.71 5.06 -2.31
N ALA A 82 -8.56 5.29 -1.69
CA ALA A 82 -7.25 5.05 -2.29
C ALA A 82 -6.23 4.70 -1.21
N ILE A 83 -5.16 4.04 -1.62
CA ILE A 83 -4.07 3.61 -0.74
C ILE A 83 -2.75 3.72 -1.50
N ALA A 84 -1.68 4.08 -0.79
CA ALA A 84 -0.34 4.17 -1.36
C ALA A 84 0.67 3.42 -0.50
N SER A 85 1.56 2.65 -1.12
CA SER A 85 2.83 2.25 -0.53
C SER A 85 3.92 3.20 -1.04
N ILE A 86 4.45 4.04 -0.15
CA ILE A 86 5.45 5.06 -0.46
C ILE A 86 6.77 4.62 0.14
N TYR A 87 7.79 4.42 -0.69
CA TYR A 87 9.06 3.84 -0.24
C TYR A 87 10.29 4.47 -0.86
N LYS A 88 11.39 4.40 -0.11
CA LYS A 88 12.72 4.79 -0.53
C LYS A 88 13.62 3.57 -0.59
N TRP A 89 14.26 3.38 -1.74
CA TRP A 89 15.34 2.42 -1.92
C TRP A 89 16.68 3.12 -1.71
N PHE A 90 17.57 2.52 -0.92
CA PHE A 90 18.95 2.98 -0.69
C PHE A 90 19.97 2.04 -1.35
N SER A 91 19.64 0.75 -1.48
CA SER A 91 20.45 -0.25 -2.19
C SER A 91 19.59 -1.44 -2.61
N PRO A 92 19.78 -2.02 -3.82
CA PRO A 92 20.78 -1.65 -4.82
C PRO A 92 20.38 -0.44 -5.68
N HIS A 93 19.16 0.08 -5.52
CA HIS A 93 18.69 1.26 -6.21
C HIS A 93 18.61 2.46 -5.26
N THR A 94 18.47 3.66 -5.83
CA THR A 94 18.45 4.92 -5.10
C THR A 94 17.18 5.73 -5.32
N HIS A 95 16.17 5.20 -6.00
CA HIS A 95 14.94 5.93 -6.27
C HIS A 95 13.97 5.88 -5.09
N MET A 96 13.04 6.81 -5.09
CA MET A 96 11.80 6.75 -4.32
C MET A 96 10.65 6.36 -5.26
N ALA A 97 9.68 5.61 -4.75
CA ALA A 97 8.46 5.33 -5.50
C ALA A 97 7.22 5.43 -4.63
N THR A 98 6.13 5.75 -5.29
CA THR A 98 4.78 5.82 -4.76
C THR A 98 3.92 4.86 -5.56
N GLU A 99 3.57 3.72 -4.97
CA GLU A 99 2.68 2.72 -5.56
C GLU A 99 1.27 2.96 -5.06
N LEU A 100 0.39 3.38 -5.95
CA LEU A 100 -0.99 3.77 -5.70
C LEU A 100 -1.94 2.71 -6.22
N GLN A 101 -2.99 2.46 -5.45
CA GLN A 101 -4.14 1.67 -5.87
C GLN A 101 -5.44 2.41 -5.52
N SER A 102 -6.32 2.50 -6.51
CA SER A 102 -7.70 2.94 -6.31
C SER A 102 -8.49 1.84 -5.60
N LEU A 103 -9.17 2.19 -4.51
CA LEU A 103 -10.13 1.34 -3.79
C LEU A 103 -11.58 1.82 -3.99
N SER A 104 -11.75 2.82 -4.85
CA SER A 104 -13.04 3.43 -5.11
C SER A 104 -13.89 2.59 -6.04
N GLU A 105 -15.20 2.61 -5.80
CA GLU A 105 -16.21 2.12 -6.75
C GLU A 105 -16.54 3.18 -7.81
N SER A 106 -15.94 4.37 -7.73
CA SER A 106 -16.12 5.51 -8.64
C SER A 106 -14.77 5.95 -9.24
N PRO A 107 -14.77 6.72 -10.33
CA PRO A 107 -13.57 7.37 -10.84
C PRO A 107 -12.94 8.29 -9.78
N LEU A 108 -11.62 8.41 -9.79
CA LEU A 108 -10.89 9.35 -8.94
C LEU A 108 -9.83 10.10 -9.74
N THR A 109 -9.50 11.29 -9.25
CA THR A 109 -8.36 12.08 -9.73
C THR A 109 -7.40 12.40 -8.61
N MET A 110 -6.15 12.70 -8.96
CA MET A 110 -5.12 13.12 -8.02
C MET A 110 -4.30 14.26 -8.60
N THR A 111 -4.00 15.25 -7.78
CA THR A 111 -2.92 16.21 -8.00
C THR A 111 -1.71 15.81 -7.14
N ARG A 112 -0.53 16.12 -7.66
CA ARG A 112 0.75 15.93 -6.97
C ARG A 112 1.57 17.18 -7.19
N TYR A 113 1.94 17.88 -6.12
CA TYR A 113 2.59 19.20 -6.19
C TYR A 113 1.83 20.19 -7.11
N GLY A 114 0.51 20.25 -6.95
CA GLY A 114 -0.37 21.16 -7.71
C GLY A 114 -0.62 20.79 -9.18
N SER A 115 -0.03 19.70 -9.69
CA SER A 115 -0.25 19.24 -11.07
C SER A 115 -1.03 17.92 -11.10
N ARG A 116 -1.96 17.75 -12.05
CA ARG A 116 -2.69 16.49 -12.21
C ARG A 116 -1.72 15.33 -12.52
N ALA A 117 -1.74 14.29 -11.70
CA ALA A 117 -0.83 13.15 -11.79
C ALA A 117 -1.53 11.80 -11.97
N TRP A 118 -2.83 11.70 -11.65
CA TRP A 118 -3.61 10.47 -11.78
C TRP A 118 -5.08 10.78 -12.11
N SER A 119 -5.69 9.99 -12.99
CA SER A 119 -7.10 10.11 -13.38
C SER A 119 -7.60 8.75 -13.86
N THR A 120 -8.21 7.97 -12.97
CA THR A 120 -8.61 6.58 -13.23
C THR A 120 -10.12 6.38 -13.08
N GLY A 121 -10.65 5.32 -13.69
CA GLY A 121 -11.98 4.79 -13.35
C GLY A 121 -12.00 4.07 -12.00
N LYS A 122 -13.07 3.29 -11.75
CA LYS A 122 -13.21 2.47 -10.53
C LYS A 122 -11.99 1.56 -10.31
N GLY A 123 -11.59 1.40 -9.07
CA GLY A 123 -10.41 0.61 -8.70
C GLY A 123 -10.69 -0.80 -8.22
N LEU A 124 -11.86 -1.03 -7.64
CA LEU A 124 -12.34 -2.35 -7.29
C LEU A 124 -13.85 -2.46 -7.49
N GLU A 125 -14.34 -3.67 -7.28
CA GLU A 125 -15.77 -3.96 -7.26
C GLU A 125 -16.11 -4.69 -5.98
N MET A 126 -17.21 -4.28 -5.34
CA MET A 126 -17.69 -4.87 -4.11
C MET A 126 -18.74 -5.93 -4.43
N LYS A 127 -18.41 -7.18 -4.13
CA LYS A 127 -19.23 -8.36 -4.41
C LYS A 127 -19.95 -8.81 -3.15
N LEU A 128 -21.22 -9.18 -3.27
CA LEU A 128 -21.99 -9.76 -2.18
C LEU A 128 -21.38 -11.11 -1.75
N LEU A 129 -21.21 -11.32 -0.45
CA LEU A 129 -20.90 -12.63 0.13
C LEU A 129 -22.21 -13.37 0.43
N THR A 130 -22.65 -14.22 -0.50
CA THR A 130 -23.93 -14.93 -0.42
C THR A 130 -23.94 -16.08 0.59
N ASP A 131 -22.76 -16.60 0.93
CA ASP A 131 -22.53 -17.76 1.80
C ASP A 131 -21.83 -17.37 3.12
N ALA A 132 -22.02 -16.13 3.58
CA ALA A 132 -21.59 -15.63 4.88
C ALA A 132 -22.78 -15.51 5.84
N PRO A 133 -22.58 -15.65 7.16
CA PRO A 133 -23.64 -15.35 8.13
C PRO A 133 -24.04 -13.88 8.04
N GLU A 134 -25.28 -13.55 8.42
CA GLU A 134 -25.69 -12.15 8.49
C GLU A 134 -24.76 -11.35 9.43
N PRO A 135 -24.44 -10.08 9.10
CA PRO A 135 -23.62 -9.25 9.96
C PRO A 135 -24.26 -9.12 11.35
N GLY A 136 -23.49 -9.36 12.40
CA GLY A 136 -24.02 -9.33 13.77
C GLY A 136 -24.44 -7.92 14.21
N ASP A 137 -25.39 -7.87 15.13
CA ASP A 137 -25.95 -6.60 15.63
C ASP A 137 -24.91 -5.75 16.36
N ARG A 138 -23.93 -6.38 17.02
CA ARG A 138 -22.89 -5.70 17.81
C ARG A 138 -21.54 -5.67 17.09
N ALA A 139 -20.80 -4.58 17.27
CA ALA A 139 -19.48 -4.37 16.64
C ALA A 139 -18.48 -5.50 16.90
N PHE A 140 -18.43 -6.06 18.12
CA PHE A 140 -17.52 -7.18 18.41
C PHE A 140 -17.90 -8.47 17.68
N GLN A 141 -19.20 -8.72 17.43
CA GLN A 141 -19.67 -9.88 16.67
C GLN A 141 -19.25 -9.74 15.21
N ARG A 142 -19.48 -8.55 14.62
CA ARG A 142 -19.00 -8.23 13.27
C ARG A 142 -17.49 -8.35 13.15
N SER A 143 -16.74 -7.85 14.12
CA SER A 143 -15.28 -8.02 14.15
C SER A 143 -14.87 -9.48 14.09
N ARG A 144 -15.49 -10.35 14.92
CA ARG A 144 -15.21 -11.80 14.88
C ARG A 144 -15.59 -12.42 13.54
N GLN A 145 -16.73 -12.03 12.97
CA GLN A 145 -17.16 -12.48 11.64
C GLN A 145 -16.17 -12.05 10.55
N MET A 146 -15.70 -10.80 10.55
CA MET A 146 -14.71 -10.32 9.59
C MET A 146 -13.40 -11.11 9.66
N HIS A 147 -12.93 -11.46 10.86
CA HIS A 147 -11.76 -12.32 10.99
C HIS A 147 -12.02 -13.71 10.41
N ALA A 148 -13.14 -14.34 10.76
CA ALA A 148 -13.51 -15.65 10.23
C ALA A 148 -13.67 -15.65 8.70
N ILE A 149 -14.33 -14.64 8.13
CA ILE A 149 -14.49 -14.46 6.68
C ILE A 149 -13.12 -14.25 6.04
N ALA A 150 -12.27 -13.39 6.59
CA ALA A 150 -10.94 -13.12 6.03
C ALA A 150 -10.00 -14.34 6.06
N GLU A 151 -10.21 -15.30 6.97
CA GLU A 151 -9.49 -16.58 7.00
C GLU A 151 -9.85 -17.51 5.83
N GLU A 152 -11.00 -17.31 5.20
CA GLU A 152 -11.43 -18.12 4.05
C GLU A 152 -10.67 -17.75 2.77
N PHE A 153 -10.01 -16.59 2.73
CA PHE A 153 -9.28 -16.07 1.58
C PHE A 153 -7.80 -16.49 1.60
N VAL A 154 -7.36 -17.06 0.48
CA VAL A 154 -5.96 -17.43 0.24
C VAL A 154 -5.47 -16.69 -1.00
N ALA A 155 -4.53 -15.77 -0.81
CA ALA A 155 -3.90 -15.03 -1.89
C ALA A 155 -2.54 -15.64 -2.25
N LYS A 156 -2.24 -15.71 -3.55
CA LYS A 156 -0.97 -16.18 -4.10
C LYS A 156 -0.40 -15.15 -5.05
N ALA A 157 0.92 -15.11 -5.14
CA ALA A 157 1.64 -14.34 -6.14
C ALA A 157 2.51 -15.26 -7.01
N GLU A 158 2.69 -14.88 -8.27
CA GLU A 158 3.70 -15.49 -9.15
C GLU A 158 5.00 -14.69 -9.10
N ASP A 159 6.14 -15.38 -9.25
CA ASP A 159 7.44 -14.73 -9.34
C ASP A 159 7.51 -13.81 -10.55
N ARG A 160 8.21 -12.68 -10.37
CA ARG A 160 8.38 -11.68 -11.42
C ARG A 160 9.12 -12.25 -12.62
N SER A 161 10.13 -13.08 -12.36
CA SER A 161 11.07 -13.67 -13.33
C SER A 161 10.69 -15.09 -13.77
N ASP A 162 10.00 -15.85 -12.93
CA ASP A 162 9.58 -17.23 -13.23
C ASP A 162 8.07 -17.44 -12.99
N PRO A 163 7.23 -17.48 -14.04
CA PRO A 163 5.79 -17.66 -13.88
C PRO A 163 5.39 -19.06 -13.35
N THR A 164 6.32 -20.02 -13.31
CA THR A 164 6.06 -21.35 -12.72
C THR A 164 6.26 -21.36 -11.20
N SER A 165 6.98 -20.36 -10.66
CA SER A 165 7.21 -20.19 -9.23
C SER A 165 6.10 -19.36 -8.61
N THR A 166 5.39 -19.94 -7.63
CA THR A 166 4.29 -19.27 -6.93
C THR A 166 4.43 -19.41 -5.42
N TRP A 167 3.99 -18.43 -4.66
CA TRP A 167 3.96 -18.49 -3.19
C TRP A 167 2.65 -17.96 -2.61
N ASN A 168 2.27 -18.49 -1.44
CA ASN A 168 1.17 -17.96 -0.66
C ASN A 168 1.59 -16.64 0.00
N LEU A 169 0.70 -15.65 -0.04
CA LEU A 169 0.83 -14.42 0.72
C LEU A 169 0.28 -14.64 2.13
N ARG A 170 1.00 -14.12 3.12
CA ARG A 170 0.59 -14.16 4.53
C ARG A 170 -0.41 -13.04 4.79
N ARG A 171 -1.64 -13.38 5.20
CA ARG A 171 -2.58 -12.39 5.71
C ARG A 171 -2.10 -11.82 7.04
N LEU A 172 -2.11 -10.50 7.22
CA LEU A 172 -1.89 -9.90 8.54
C LEU A 172 -3.04 -10.28 9.49
N PRO A 173 -2.74 -10.63 10.75
CA PRO A 173 -3.75 -11.15 11.68
C PRO A 173 -4.79 -10.09 12.03
N LYS A 174 -4.39 -8.81 12.11
CA LYS A 174 -5.26 -7.66 12.36
C LYS A 174 -5.58 -6.95 11.04
N PRO A 175 -6.79 -6.38 10.91
CA PRO A 175 -7.08 -5.45 9.83
C PRO A 175 -6.15 -4.23 9.96
N ILE A 176 -5.68 -3.73 8.81
CA ILE A 176 -4.81 -2.55 8.72
C ILE A 176 -5.61 -1.25 8.77
N PHE A 177 -6.91 -1.33 8.53
CA PHE A 177 -7.84 -0.21 8.66
C PHE A 177 -9.23 -0.71 9.07
N ARG A 178 -9.88 -0.01 10.00
CA ARG A 178 -11.27 -0.27 10.44
C ARG A 178 -12.05 1.02 10.28
N TYR A 179 -13.25 0.93 9.72
CA TYR A 179 -14.02 2.11 9.34
C TYR A 179 -15.52 1.86 9.38
N GLN A 180 -16.26 2.97 9.31
CA GLN A 180 -17.71 3.03 9.14
C GLN A 180 -17.99 4.17 8.16
N SER A 181 -19.12 4.12 7.46
CA SER A 181 -19.58 5.19 6.58
C SER A 181 -21.10 5.19 6.51
N GLU A 182 -21.74 5.86 7.47
CA GLU A 182 -23.21 5.90 7.58
C GLU A 182 -23.87 6.46 6.33
N LYS A 183 -23.30 7.53 5.75
CA LYS A 183 -23.80 8.14 4.50
C LYS A 183 -23.84 7.17 3.32
N ARG A 184 -23.04 6.10 3.38
CA ARG A 184 -22.93 5.07 2.34
C ARG A 184 -23.56 3.74 2.75
N GLY A 185 -24.28 3.72 3.87
CA GLY A 185 -24.88 2.49 4.41
C GLY A 185 -23.85 1.48 4.91
N ILE A 186 -22.61 1.88 5.21
CA ILE A 186 -21.57 0.97 5.71
C ILE A 186 -21.58 1.05 7.24
N VAL A 187 -22.19 0.03 7.85
CA VAL A 187 -22.32 -0.08 9.32
C VAL A 187 -20.98 -0.44 9.95
N ASP A 188 -20.17 -1.24 9.24
CA ASP A 188 -18.86 -1.69 9.73
C ASP A 188 -17.98 -2.20 8.59
N GLY A 189 -16.72 -1.78 8.54
CA GLY A 189 -15.80 -2.14 7.47
C GLY A 189 -14.37 -2.40 7.96
N ALA A 190 -13.68 -3.32 7.32
CA ALA A 190 -12.29 -3.65 7.62
C ALA A 190 -11.49 -3.86 6.33
N MET A 191 -10.23 -3.45 6.34
CA MET A 191 -9.27 -3.77 5.30
C MET A 191 -8.18 -4.68 5.86
N PHE A 192 -7.96 -5.83 5.24
CA PHE A 192 -6.88 -6.76 5.55
C PHE A 192 -5.83 -6.72 4.45
N ALA A 193 -4.56 -6.85 4.83
CA ALA A 193 -3.45 -6.95 3.91
C ALA A 193 -2.90 -8.38 3.85
N PHE A 194 -2.53 -8.80 2.65
CA PHE A 194 -1.76 -10.01 2.38
C PHE A 194 -0.37 -9.59 1.93
N CYS A 195 0.66 -10.10 2.60
CA CYS A 195 2.05 -9.67 2.43
C CYS A 195 2.96 -10.85 2.06
N GLN A 196 4.07 -10.56 1.39
CA GLN A 196 5.08 -11.58 1.09
C GLN A 196 5.87 -11.97 2.34
N GLY A 197 5.98 -13.28 2.62
CA GLY A 197 6.85 -13.81 3.68
C GLY A 197 6.70 -13.07 5.02
N ASN A 198 7.82 -12.56 5.55
CA ASN A 198 7.88 -11.84 6.82
C ASN A 198 7.86 -10.31 6.67
N THR A 199 7.74 -9.76 5.46
CA THR A 199 7.55 -8.31 5.29
C THR A 199 6.09 -7.94 5.55
N ASN A 200 5.86 -6.68 5.92
CA ASN A 200 4.54 -6.08 6.03
C ASN A 200 4.21 -5.20 4.81
N ASN A 201 4.97 -5.30 3.71
CA ASN A 201 4.58 -4.68 2.44
C ASN A 201 3.29 -5.36 1.92
N PRO A 202 2.16 -4.66 1.83
CA PRO A 202 0.93 -5.22 1.27
C PRO A 202 1.10 -5.52 -0.22
N GLU A 203 0.58 -6.66 -0.65
CA GLU A 203 0.60 -7.14 -2.04
C GLU A 203 -0.83 -7.28 -2.60
N VAL A 204 -1.74 -7.80 -1.77
CA VAL A 204 -3.18 -7.88 -2.02
C VAL A 204 -3.93 -7.31 -0.82
N LEU A 205 -5.02 -6.60 -1.10
CA LEU A 205 -5.90 -5.98 -0.11
C LEU A 205 -7.28 -6.63 -0.20
N LEU A 206 -7.86 -6.96 0.95
CA LEU A 206 -9.24 -7.41 1.09
C LEU A 206 -10.02 -6.38 1.89
N LEU A 207 -11.02 -5.76 1.26
CA LEU A 207 -12.02 -4.96 1.95
C LEU A 207 -13.20 -5.86 2.28
N LEU A 208 -13.67 -5.81 3.53
CA LEU A 208 -14.91 -6.42 3.99
C LEU A 208 -15.81 -5.33 4.54
N GLU A 209 -17.06 -5.29 4.10
CA GLU A 209 -18.02 -4.27 4.50
C GLU A 209 -19.38 -4.89 4.83
N ALA A 210 -19.91 -4.58 6.02
CA ALA A 210 -21.31 -4.80 6.34
C ALA A 210 -22.11 -3.62 5.80
N ARG A 211 -22.78 -3.82 4.66
CA ARG A 211 -23.57 -2.80 3.98
C ARG A 211 -25.05 -3.02 4.23
N GLU A 212 -25.75 -1.95 4.53
CA GLU A 212 -27.20 -1.88 4.51
C GLU A 212 -27.65 -1.43 3.12
N MET A 213 -28.28 -2.36 2.38
CA MET A 213 -28.84 -2.08 1.06
C MET A 213 -30.25 -2.66 0.97
N GLY A 214 -31.22 -1.83 0.57
CA GLY A 214 -32.62 -2.26 0.45
C GLY A 214 -33.22 -2.78 1.76
N GLY A 215 -32.81 -2.23 2.91
CA GLY A 215 -33.25 -2.66 4.24
C GLY A 215 -32.65 -3.99 4.72
N GLN A 216 -31.64 -4.53 4.01
CA GLN A 216 -30.93 -5.73 4.42
C GLN A 216 -29.46 -5.41 4.72
N LEU A 217 -29.00 -5.87 5.88
CA LEU A 217 -27.59 -5.81 6.25
C LEU A 217 -26.89 -7.08 5.74
N ARG A 218 -25.89 -6.92 4.88
CA ARG A 218 -25.16 -8.03 4.23
C ARG A 218 -23.66 -7.75 4.15
N TRP A 219 -22.86 -8.82 4.10
CA TRP A 219 -21.42 -8.70 3.89
C TRP A 219 -21.09 -8.56 2.40
N TYR A 220 -20.20 -7.62 2.10
CA TYR A 220 -19.60 -7.43 0.79
C TYR A 220 -18.09 -7.52 0.91
N PHE A 221 -17.44 -7.95 -0.17
CA PHE A 221 -15.99 -7.98 -0.26
C PHE A 221 -15.48 -7.31 -1.53
N GLY A 222 -14.31 -6.69 -1.44
CA GLY A 222 -13.57 -6.15 -2.58
C GLY A 222 -12.10 -6.55 -2.50
N LEU A 223 -11.47 -6.73 -3.66
CA LEU A 223 -10.06 -7.08 -3.76
C LEU A 223 -9.31 -6.02 -4.57
N GLY A 224 -8.18 -5.56 -4.01
CA GLY A 224 -7.26 -4.62 -4.65
C GLY A 224 -5.85 -5.20 -4.71
N ARG A 225 -5.07 -4.82 -5.73
CA ARG A 225 -3.64 -5.12 -5.80
C ARG A 225 -2.83 -4.00 -5.16
N GLN A 226 -1.64 -4.30 -4.69
CA GLN A 226 -0.66 -3.31 -4.20
C GLN A 226 0.77 -3.69 -4.62
N ASN A 227 0.88 -4.31 -5.80
CA ASN A 227 2.15 -4.57 -6.51
C ASN A 227 1.82 -4.89 -7.97
N SER A 228 2.84 -4.99 -8.82
CA SER A 228 2.76 -5.30 -10.24
C SER A 228 2.81 -6.79 -10.60
N LEU A 229 2.87 -7.71 -9.64
CA LEU A 229 2.93 -9.16 -9.87
C LEU A 229 1.59 -9.74 -10.37
N ARG A 230 1.58 -10.98 -10.86
CA ARG A 230 0.32 -11.71 -11.03
C ARG A 230 -0.17 -12.15 -9.66
N PHE A 231 -1.46 -12.01 -9.42
CA PHE A 231 -2.09 -12.46 -8.19
C PHE A 231 -3.31 -13.33 -8.48
N THR A 232 -3.46 -14.39 -7.70
CA THR A 232 -4.71 -15.15 -7.64
C THR A 232 -5.21 -15.17 -6.20
N VAL A 233 -6.53 -15.06 -6.02
CA VAL A 233 -7.18 -15.17 -4.72
C VAL A 233 -8.26 -16.23 -4.81
N HIS A 234 -8.15 -17.20 -3.91
CA HIS A 234 -9.16 -18.23 -3.72
C HIS A 234 -9.93 -17.95 -2.44
N ARG A 235 -11.23 -18.28 -2.44
CA ARG A 235 -12.03 -18.35 -1.23
C ARG A 235 -12.69 -19.72 -1.16
N LYS A 236 -12.52 -20.43 -0.04
CA LYS A 236 -13.02 -21.82 0.10
C LYS A 236 -12.67 -22.70 -1.11
N GLN A 237 -11.42 -22.62 -1.58
CA GLN A 237 -10.86 -23.34 -2.74
C GLN A 237 -11.35 -22.89 -4.13
N GLU A 238 -12.34 -22.00 -4.22
CA GLU A 238 -12.80 -21.43 -5.49
C GLU A 238 -11.93 -20.22 -5.89
N LEU A 239 -11.50 -20.16 -7.15
CA LEU A 239 -10.80 -19.00 -7.70
C LEU A 239 -11.79 -17.85 -7.94
N ILE A 240 -11.67 -16.77 -7.18
CA ILE A 240 -12.62 -15.64 -7.23
C ILE A 240 -12.01 -14.36 -7.81
N TRP A 241 -10.69 -14.31 -7.97
CA TRP A 241 -9.95 -13.19 -8.52
C TRP A 241 -8.61 -13.65 -9.10
N ASP A 242 -8.35 -13.26 -10.35
CA ASP A 242 -7.08 -13.49 -11.07
C ASP A 242 -6.76 -12.19 -11.81
N VAL A 243 -5.61 -11.60 -11.50
CA VAL A 243 -5.13 -10.38 -12.16
C VAL A 243 -3.74 -10.61 -12.75
N PRO A 244 -3.50 -10.11 -13.97
CA PRO A 244 -2.23 -10.36 -14.64
C PRO A 244 -1.07 -9.63 -13.96
N LYS A 245 0.13 -10.11 -14.23
CA LYS A 245 1.37 -9.36 -14.01
C LYS A 245 1.34 -8.12 -14.89
N LEU A 246 1.60 -6.95 -14.30
CA LEU A 246 1.67 -5.68 -15.03
C LEU A 246 3.10 -5.32 -15.41
N ALA A 247 4.08 -5.58 -14.54
CA ALA A 247 5.47 -5.24 -14.80
C ALA A 247 6.45 -6.38 -14.44
N PRO A 248 7.51 -6.59 -15.24
CA PRO A 248 7.80 -5.91 -16.53
C PRO A 248 6.78 -6.27 -17.65
N PRO A 249 6.56 -5.37 -18.63
CA PRO A 249 7.28 -4.10 -18.87
C PRO A 249 6.81 -2.96 -17.94
N TRP A 250 7.77 -2.18 -17.40
CA TRP A 250 7.50 -1.12 -16.42
C TRP A 250 6.55 0.01 -16.88
N PRO A 251 6.46 0.40 -18.17
CA PRO A 251 5.49 1.39 -18.60
C PRO A 251 4.02 1.05 -18.30
N ALA A 252 3.69 -0.25 -18.16
CA ALA A 252 2.32 -0.68 -17.88
C ALA A 252 1.84 -0.30 -16.46
N VAL A 253 2.75 0.06 -15.56
CA VAL A 253 2.42 0.56 -14.22
C VAL A 253 2.62 2.07 -14.08
N THR A 254 2.98 2.78 -15.15
CA THR A 254 3.15 4.25 -15.12
C THR A 254 2.04 4.99 -15.86
N ASP A 255 1.02 4.28 -16.34
CA ASP A 255 -0.14 4.86 -17.03
C ASP A 255 -1.10 5.49 -16.00
N PRO A 256 -1.24 6.83 -15.96
CA PRO A 256 -2.07 7.53 -14.99
C PRO A 256 -3.57 7.34 -15.25
N SER A 257 -3.98 6.61 -16.29
CA SER A 257 -5.36 6.23 -16.53
C SER A 257 -5.77 4.94 -15.80
N LYS A 258 -4.80 4.20 -15.24
CA LYS A 258 -5.05 2.87 -14.65
C LYS A 258 -5.30 2.96 -13.14
N PRO A 259 -6.09 2.03 -12.57
CA PRO A 259 -6.34 1.99 -11.13
C PRO A 259 -5.13 1.68 -10.27
N TYR A 260 -4.08 1.12 -10.86
CA TYR A 260 -2.80 0.89 -10.21
C TYR A 260 -1.74 1.74 -10.91
N LEU A 261 -1.02 2.57 -10.16
CA LEU A 261 -0.04 3.52 -10.68
C LEU A 261 1.22 3.50 -9.82
N VAL A 262 2.38 3.55 -10.46
CA VAL A 262 3.68 3.68 -9.82
C VAL A 262 4.33 4.97 -10.31
N ILE A 263 4.52 5.92 -9.40
CA ILE A 263 5.27 7.15 -9.67
C ILE A 263 6.66 6.98 -9.08
N LYS A 264 7.69 7.09 -9.92
CA LYS A 264 9.09 7.09 -9.46
C LYS A 264 9.60 8.53 -9.40
N SER A 265 10.18 8.88 -8.26
CA SER A 265 10.91 10.14 -8.09
C SER A 265 12.40 9.84 -8.01
N GLN A 266 13.19 10.52 -8.84
CA GLN A 266 14.63 10.59 -8.63
C GLN A 266 14.87 11.67 -7.57
N THR A 267 14.91 11.28 -6.29
CA THR A 267 15.48 12.16 -5.28
C THR A 267 17.00 12.04 -5.38
N GLY A 268 17.68 13.18 -5.60
CA GLY A 268 19.13 13.25 -5.48
C GLY A 268 19.55 12.76 -4.10
N ASN A 269 20.63 11.97 -4.06
CA ASN A 269 21.22 11.43 -2.83
C ASN A 269 21.42 12.50 -1.77
#